data_AF-X6M0H8-F1
#
_entry.id   AF-X6M0H8-F1
#
_cell.length_a   1.000
_cell.length_b   1.000
_cell.length_c   1.000
_cell.angle_alpha   90.00
_cell.angle_beta   90.00
_cell.angle_gamma   90.00
#
_symmetry.space_group_name_H-M   'P 1'
#
loop_
_entity.id
_entity.type
_entity.pdbx_description
1 polymer ?
#
loop_
_entity_poly.entity_id
_entity_poly.type
_entity_poly.pdbx_seq_one_letter_code
_entity_poly.pdbx_strand_id
1 'polypeptide(L)'
;MPSSIKNIIPNLFSSGRYVGPNLWKPSMGLFYDLSAKDIKGEIKPMSNFQKKFCGYTHGSYTKLEELSLKYRDKGLEILCFPSNQFAGQEPWPEPQIEAFVRDNWPKLHERMHLFSKIDVNGDDTHPVYRWLKESFPGDIRWNFATKFLIDHDGKPVKRFDQKQGWDEIEETINTELKRIV
;
A
#
# COMPACT_ATOMS: atom_id res chain seq x y z
N MET A 1 -3.34 24.22 -2.29
CA MET A 1 -2.98 23.54 -3.57
C MET A 1 -3.16 24.51 -4.72
N PRO A 2 -2.32 24.49 -5.77
CA PRO A 2 -2.49 25.32 -6.97
C PRO A 2 -3.78 24.99 -7.73
N SER A 3 -4.43 26.01 -8.30
CA SER A 3 -5.71 25.88 -9.03
C SER A 3 -5.61 25.06 -10.31
N SER A 4 -4.44 24.95 -10.92
CA SER A 4 -4.20 24.37 -12.25
C SER A 4 -4.54 22.88 -12.39
N ILE A 5 -4.60 22.12 -11.27
CA ILE A 5 -4.84 20.67 -11.30
C ILE A 5 -6.34 20.34 -11.49
N LYS A 6 -7.25 21.25 -11.11
CA LYS A 6 -8.71 20.98 -11.10
C LYS A 6 -9.34 20.73 -12.48
N ASN A 7 -8.66 21.09 -13.57
CA ASN A 7 -9.20 21.04 -14.92
C ASN A 7 -8.59 19.92 -15.79
N ILE A 8 -7.83 18.98 -15.21
CA ILE A 8 -7.17 17.90 -15.95
C ILE A 8 -7.66 16.54 -15.42
N ILE A 9 -8.18 15.71 -16.34
CA ILE A 9 -8.82 14.39 -16.13
C ILE A 9 -10.23 14.44 -15.48
N PRO A 10 -11.29 14.66 -16.26
CA PRO A 10 -12.61 14.14 -15.90
C PRO A 10 -12.58 12.59 -15.85
N ASN A 11 -13.40 12.00 -14.97
CA ASN A 11 -13.58 10.54 -14.82
C ASN A 11 -12.36 9.71 -14.39
N LEU A 12 -11.58 10.20 -13.41
CA LEU A 12 -10.59 9.39 -12.67
C LEU A 12 -11.15 8.12 -12.00
N PHE A 13 -12.47 8.04 -11.78
CA PHE A 13 -13.14 6.92 -11.10
C PHE A 13 -14.33 6.41 -11.92
N SER A 14 -14.49 5.09 -11.97
CA SER A 14 -15.64 4.40 -12.60
C SER A 14 -16.14 3.26 -11.71
N SER A 15 -17.45 3.22 -11.46
CA SER A 15 -18.12 2.27 -10.53
C SER A 15 -17.48 2.17 -9.14
N GLY A 16 -16.86 3.26 -8.67
CA GLY A 16 -16.16 3.37 -7.38
C GLY A 16 -14.66 2.98 -7.41
N ARG A 17 -14.16 2.43 -8.52
CA ARG A 17 -12.73 2.10 -8.71
C ARG A 17 -11.98 3.24 -9.40
N TYR A 18 -10.74 3.48 -9.01
CA TYR A 18 -9.81 4.31 -9.77
C TYR A 18 -9.55 3.68 -11.15
N VAL A 19 -9.65 4.50 -12.20
CA VAL A 19 -9.37 4.14 -13.60
C VAL A 19 -8.47 5.19 -14.29
N GLY A 20 -7.86 6.08 -13.50
CA GLY A 20 -6.97 7.12 -13.99
C GLY A 20 -5.59 6.59 -14.42
N PRO A 21 -4.82 7.41 -15.16
CA PRO A 21 -3.43 7.12 -15.47
C PRO A 21 -2.54 7.35 -14.24
N ASN A 22 -1.46 6.57 -14.12
CA ASN A 22 -0.38 6.85 -13.18
C ASN A 22 0.18 8.27 -13.44
N LEU A 23 0.16 9.14 -12.43
CA LEU A 23 0.60 10.54 -12.52
C LEU A 23 2.03 10.78 -12.02
N TRP A 24 2.70 9.74 -11.53
CA TRP A 24 4.06 9.85 -10.99
C TRP A 24 5.06 10.41 -12.01
N LYS A 25 6.00 11.21 -11.49
CA LYS A 25 7.10 11.83 -12.24
C LYS A 25 8.37 11.75 -11.39
N PRO A 26 9.57 11.67 -12.00
CA PRO A 26 10.83 11.66 -11.26
C PRO A 26 11.00 12.84 -10.27
N SER A 27 10.37 13.99 -10.55
CA SER A 27 10.36 15.16 -9.65
C SER A 27 9.56 14.99 -8.35
N MET A 28 8.86 13.85 -8.17
CA MET A 28 8.13 13.50 -6.95
C MET A 28 8.94 12.61 -6.01
N GLY A 29 10.17 12.23 -6.38
CA GLY A 29 10.95 11.23 -5.68
C GLY A 29 10.41 9.81 -5.86
N LEU A 30 11.17 8.83 -5.38
CA LEU A 30 10.84 7.42 -5.35
C LEU A 30 10.22 7.04 -4.00
N PHE A 31 9.48 5.93 -3.95
CA PHE A 31 8.99 5.35 -2.71
C PHE A 31 10.12 5.12 -1.69
N TYR A 32 11.32 4.77 -2.17
CA TYR A 32 12.50 4.50 -1.36
C TYR A 32 13.16 5.73 -0.73
N ASP A 33 12.79 6.95 -1.14
CA ASP A 33 13.21 8.21 -0.49
C ASP A 33 12.42 8.49 0.81
N LEU A 34 11.36 7.70 1.07
CA LEU A 34 10.46 7.86 2.20
C LEU A 34 10.87 6.98 3.40
N SER A 35 10.25 7.21 4.55
CA SER A 35 10.38 6.35 5.74
C SER A 35 9.08 6.30 6.53
N ALA A 36 8.98 5.31 7.42
CA ALA A 36 7.86 5.13 8.35
C ALA A 36 8.36 4.43 9.63
N LYS A 37 7.64 4.57 10.74
CA LYS A 37 7.91 3.78 11.96
C LYS A 37 7.31 2.39 11.82
N ASP A 38 8.08 1.34 12.10
CA ASP A 38 7.54 -0.02 12.19
C ASP A 38 6.59 -0.17 13.39
N ILE A 39 5.98 -1.35 13.58
CA ILE A 39 5.05 -1.61 14.70
C ILE A 39 5.71 -1.52 16.10
N LYS A 40 7.04 -1.44 16.18
CA LYS A 40 7.82 -1.25 17.41
C LYS A 40 8.22 0.22 17.61
N GLY A 41 7.85 1.10 16.69
CA GLY A 41 8.14 2.52 16.71
C GLY A 41 9.50 2.91 16.09
N GLU A 42 10.26 1.94 15.57
CA GLU A 42 11.58 2.19 14.97
C GLU A 42 11.44 2.73 13.54
N ILE A 43 12.11 3.83 13.22
CA ILE A 43 12.07 4.41 11.87
C ILE A 43 12.79 3.47 10.89
N LYS A 44 12.05 2.98 9.88
CA LYS A 44 12.58 2.23 8.74
C LYS A 44 12.53 3.10 7.48
N PRO A 45 13.68 3.36 6.83
CA PRO A 45 13.70 3.81 5.44
C PRO A 45 12.94 2.82 4.54
N MET A 46 12.18 3.31 3.57
CA MET A 46 11.50 2.45 2.60
C MET A 46 12.51 1.75 1.68
N SER A 47 13.71 2.31 1.52
CA SER A 47 14.85 1.68 0.84
C SER A 47 15.29 0.34 1.47
N ASN A 48 14.97 0.06 2.74
CA ASN A 48 15.19 -1.26 3.34
C ASN A 48 14.40 -2.39 2.63
N PHE A 49 13.39 -2.03 1.85
CA PHE A 49 12.52 -2.94 1.08
C PHE A 49 12.81 -2.85 -0.43
N GLN A 50 14.01 -2.39 -0.79
CA GLN A 50 14.50 -2.41 -2.18
C GLN A 50 14.40 -3.80 -2.82
N LYS A 51 14.08 -3.81 -4.13
CA LYS A 51 13.71 -4.97 -4.94
C LYS A 51 12.33 -5.57 -4.64
N LYS A 52 11.52 -4.97 -3.75
CA LYS A 52 10.31 -5.62 -3.22
C LYS A 52 9.08 -4.70 -3.11
N PHE A 53 7.91 -5.34 -3.15
CA PHE A 53 6.58 -4.74 -3.36
C PHE A 53 5.81 -4.49 -2.02
N CYS A 54 4.52 -4.07 -2.05
CA CYS A 54 3.87 -3.35 -0.93
C CYS A 54 2.39 -3.71 -0.63
N GLY A 55 1.94 -3.54 0.64
CA GLY A 55 0.54 -3.20 0.99
C GLY A 55 -0.31 -4.04 2.00
N TYR A 56 -1.12 -3.33 2.84
CA TYR A 56 -2.58 -3.55 3.14
C TYR A 56 -3.11 -4.28 4.46
N THR A 57 -4.29 -3.84 4.99
CA THR A 57 -5.14 -4.43 6.10
C THR A 57 -6.65 -4.18 5.88
N HIS A 58 -7.68 -4.81 6.50
CA HIS A 58 -7.90 -6.13 7.18
C HIS A 58 -9.21 -6.80 6.61
N GLY A 59 -9.22 -8.12 6.30
CA GLY A 59 -10.28 -8.85 5.53
C GLY A 59 -9.83 -9.61 4.26
N SER A 60 -8.75 -9.17 3.61
CA SER A 60 -8.01 -9.85 2.53
C SER A 60 -6.85 -10.72 3.00
N TYR A 61 -6.59 -10.82 4.32
CA TYR A 61 -5.33 -11.38 4.86
C TYR A 61 -5.04 -12.80 4.36
N THR A 62 -6.04 -13.68 4.21
CA THR A 62 -5.84 -15.02 3.65
C THR A 62 -5.26 -14.98 2.23
N LYS A 63 -5.71 -14.05 1.37
CA LYS A 63 -5.14 -13.86 0.03
C LYS A 63 -3.75 -13.20 0.04
N LEU A 64 -3.42 -12.45 1.08
CA LEU A 64 -2.07 -11.94 1.28
C LEU A 64 -1.11 -13.01 1.82
N GLU A 65 -1.59 -13.94 2.66
CA GLU A 65 -0.83 -15.13 3.05
C GLU A 65 -0.56 -16.01 1.82
N GLU A 66 -1.58 -16.29 0.99
CA GLU A 66 -1.42 -17.01 -0.28
C GLU A 66 -0.39 -16.34 -1.22
N LEU A 67 -0.52 -15.03 -1.47
CA LEU A 67 0.43 -14.31 -2.33
C LEU A 67 1.84 -14.29 -1.73
N SER A 68 1.98 -14.03 -0.43
CA SER A 68 3.28 -14.00 0.24
C SER A 68 3.97 -15.37 0.18
N LEU A 69 3.26 -16.46 0.49
CA LEU A 69 3.76 -17.83 0.36
C LEU A 69 4.15 -18.20 -1.08
N LYS A 70 3.49 -17.62 -2.09
CA LYS A 70 3.72 -17.92 -3.51
C LYS A 70 4.82 -17.06 -4.17
N TYR A 71 5.07 -15.87 -3.65
CA TYR A 71 5.90 -14.85 -4.33
C TYR A 71 6.99 -14.19 -3.48
N ARG A 72 7.04 -14.38 -2.16
CA ARG A 72 8.01 -13.68 -1.31
C ARG A 72 9.46 -14.00 -1.67
N ASP A 73 9.76 -15.28 -1.83
CA ASP A 73 11.10 -15.75 -2.19
C ASP A 73 11.48 -15.43 -3.67
N LYS A 74 10.56 -14.80 -4.41
CA LYS A 74 10.77 -14.27 -5.77
C LYS A 74 10.91 -12.73 -5.79
N GLY A 75 10.58 -12.04 -4.69
CA GLY A 75 10.69 -10.58 -4.58
C GLY A 75 9.46 -9.86 -4.00
N LEU A 76 8.33 -10.51 -3.73
CA LEU A 76 7.20 -9.85 -3.05
C LEU A 76 7.55 -9.57 -1.57
N GLU A 77 7.22 -8.39 -1.04
CA GLU A 77 6.95 -8.22 0.40
C GLU A 77 5.57 -7.61 0.54
N ILE A 78 5.10 -7.56 1.78
CA ILE A 78 3.82 -6.96 2.13
C ILE A 78 4.11 -5.91 3.20
N LEU A 79 3.95 -4.64 2.85
CA LEU A 79 4.18 -3.47 3.71
C LEU A 79 2.83 -2.96 4.23
N CYS A 80 2.61 -3.03 5.53
CA CYS A 80 1.29 -3.03 6.14
C CYS A 80 1.12 -1.85 7.11
N PHE A 81 0.24 -0.91 6.76
CA PHE A 81 0.02 0.34 7.48
C PHE A 81 -1.39 0.38 8.11
N PRO A 82 -1.52 0.17 9.43
CA PRO A 82 -2.80 0.30 10.13
C PRO A 82 -3.31 1.73 10.13
N SER A 83 -4.63 1.94 10.14
CA SER A 83 -5.24 3.28 10.24
C SER A 83 -6.60 3.22 10.92
N ASN A 84 -6.87 4.15 11.84
CA ASN A 84 -8.15 4.21 12.55
C ASN A 84 -9.20 5.10 11.87
N GLN A 85 -8.87 5.74 10.74
CA GLN A 85 -9.73 6.71 10.06
C GLN A 85 -11.04 6.14 9.51
N PHE A 86 -11.20 4.81 9.47
CA PHE A 86 -12.37 4.13 8.93
C PHE A 86 -13.22 3.54 10.04
N ALA A 87 -14.26 4.29 10.44
CA ALA A 87 -15.26 3.91 11.45
C ALA A 87 -14.70 3.40 12.80
N GLY A 88 -13.49 3.84 13.19
CA GLY A 88 -12.89 3.45 14.46
C GLY A 88 -12.50 1.96 14.55
N GLN A 89 -12.27 1.30 13.41
CA GLN A 89 -12.04 -0.15 13.33
C GLN A 89 -10.64 -0.61 13.79
N GLU A 90 -9.70 0.31 14.03
CA GLU A 90 -8.33 0.01 14.48
C GLU A 90 -7.98 0.86 15.73
N PRO A 91 -8.79 0.80 16.82
CA PRO A 91 -8.64 1.70 17.96
C PRO A 91 -7.41 1.35 18.82
N TRP A 92 -6.96 0.10 18.75
CA TRP A 92 -5.96 -0.51 19.63
C TRP A 92 -4.55 0.09 19.48
N PRO A 93 -3.71 0.06 20.53
CA PRO A 93 -2.29 0.39 20.43
C PRO A 93 -1.51 -0.67 19.66
N GLU A 94 -0.36 -0.29 19.12
CA GLU A 94 0.48 -1.09 18.23
C GLU A 94 0.75 -2.55 18.69
N PRO A 95 1.07 -2.85 19.98
CA PRO A 95 1.29 -4.23 20.41
C PRO A 95 0.05 -5.14 20.34
N GLN A 96 -1.16 -4.55 20.43
CA GLN A 96 -2.42 -5.29 20.27
C GLN A 96 -2.73 -5.53 18.80
N ILE A 97 -2.37 -4.58 17.91
CA ILE A 97 -2.45 -4.77 16.44
C ILE A 97 -1.49 -5.89 16.01
N GLU A 98 -0.24 -5.89 16.50
CA GLU A 98 0.72 -6.97 16.22
C GLU A 98 0.19 -8.33 16.71
N ALA A 99 -0.33 -8.39 17.95
CA ALA A 99 -0.90 -9.61 18.50
C ALA A 99 -2.08 -10.11 17.66
N PHE A 100 -3.04 -9.26 17.31
CA PHE A 100 -4.20 -9.64 16.50
C PHE A 100 -3.78 -10.22 15.13
N VAL A 101 -2.80 -9.62 14.45
CA VAL A 101 -2.31 -10.13 13.16
C VAL A 101 -1.57 -11.46 13.33
N ARG A 102 -0.66 -11.56 14.31
CA ARG A 102 0.13 -12.77 14.59
C ARG A 102 -0.75 -13.95 14.98
N ASP A 103 -1.73 -13.73 15.85
CA ASP A 103 -2.51 -14.82 16.47
C ASP A 103 -3.59 -15.37 15.50
N ASN A 104 -3.92 -14.63 14.43
CA ASN A 104 -4.87 -15.06 13.39
C ASN A 104 -4.20 -15.44 12.06
N TRP A 105 -3.08 -14.82 11.68
CA TRP A 105 -2.32 -15.08 10.44
C TRP A 105 -0.80 -15.16 10.70
N PRO A 106 -0.32 -16.16 11.47
CA PRO A 106 1.08 -16.23 11.90
C PRO A 106 2.08 -16.31 10.73
N LYS A 107 1.74 -17.05 9.66
CA LYS A 107 2.64 -17.14 8.50
C LYS A 107 2.71 -15.83 7.71
N LEU A 108 1.65 -15.04 7.70
CA LEU A 108 1.67 -13.70 7.13
C LEU A 108 2.45 -12.73 8.03
N HIS A 109 2.29 -12.79 9.36
CA HIS A 109 3.06 -11.96 10.31
C HIS A 109 4.58 -12.16 10.15
N GLU A 110 5.05 -13.40 10.03
CA GLU A 110 6.45 -13.74 9.70
C GLU A 110 6.96 -13.18 8.35
N ARG A 111 6.05 -12.78 7.45
CA ARG A 111 6.30 -12.48 6.03
C ARG A 111 5.67 -11.15 5.58
N MET A 112 5.43 -10.26 6.55
CA MET A 112 4.80 -8.95 6.36
C MET A 112 5.47 -7.93 7.29
N HIS A 113 5.77 -6.76 6.76
CA HIS A 113 6.31 -5.65 7.52
C HIS A 113 5.15 -4.80 8.04
N LEU A 114 4.78 -4.99 9.30
CA LEU A 114 3.75 -4.24 10.00
C LEU A 114 4.33 -2.92 10.54
N PHE A 115 3.64 -1.81 10.30
CA PHE A 115 4.04 -0.45 10.69
C PHE A 115 3.19 0.11 11.83
N SER A 116 3.69 1.17 12.48
CA SER A 116 2.92 2.01 13.41
C SER A 116 1.65 2.53 12.72
N LYS A 117 0.62 2.83 13.51
CA LYS A 117 -0.66 3.35 12.98
C LYS A 117 -0.47 4.75 12.39
N ILE A 118 -1.08 5.00 11.22
CA ILE A 118 -0.96 6.27 10.49
C ILE A 118 -2.30 6.78 9.95
N ASP A 119 -2.35 8.08 9.69
CA ASP A 119 -3.42 8.71 8.93
C ASP A 119 -3.11 8.68 7.42
N VAL A 120 -4.12 8.30 6.63
CA VAL A 120 -4.01 8.06 5.18
C VAL A 120 -4.79 9.09 4.36
N ASN A 121 -5.66 9.86 5.01
CA ASN A 121 -6.49 10.95 4.51
C ASN A 121 -6.40 12.18 5.44
N GLY A 122 -6.92 13.33 4.99
CA GLY A 122 -6.84 14.60 5.74
C GLY A 122 -5.47 15.29 5.63
N ASP A 123 -5.32 16.44 6.28
CA ASP A 123 -4.10 17.24 6.20
C ASP A 123 -2.89 16.50 6.82
N ASP A 124 -3.13 15.78 7.93
CA ASP A 124 -2.17 14.92 8.64
C ASP A 124 -1.79 13.62 7.90
N THR A 125 -2.21 13.44 6.64
CA THR A 125 -1.83 12.27 5.81
C THR A 125 -0.32 12.01 5.89
N HIS A 126 0.07 10.79 6.27
CA HIS A 126 1.48 10.39 6.36
C HIS A 126 2.19 10.50 5.00
N PRO A 127 3.47 10.92 4.92
CA PRO A 127 4.17 11.16 3.64
C PRO A 127 4.07 10.02 2.62
N VAL A 128 4.11 8.76 3.08
CA VAL A 128 3.88 7.56 2.25
C VAL A 128 2.54 7.63 1.52
N TYR A 129 1.43 7.88 2.22
CA TYR A 129 0.10 7.95 1.60
C TYR A 129 -0.13 9.25 0.84
N ARG A 130 0.59 10.34 1.16
CA ARG A 130 0.59 11.57 0.35
C ARG A 130 1.19 11.29 -1.04
N TRP A 131 2.39 10.71 -1.11
CA TRP A 131 3.05 10.33 -2.37
C TRP A 131 2.24 9.32 -3.19
N LEU A 132 1.62 8.33 -2.54
CA LEU A 132 0.74 7.35 -3.21
C LEU A 132 -0.51 8.00 -3.81
N LYS A 133 -1.14 8.95 -3.12
CA LYS A 133 -2.31 9.69 -3.63
C LYS A 133 -1.94 10.78 -4.63
N GLU A 134 -0.73 11.34 -4.60
CA GLU A 134 -0.25 12.21 -5.68
C GLU A 134 0.01 11.40 -6.97
N SER A 135 0.48 10.16 -6.84
CA SER A 135 0.69 9.23 -7.95
C SER A 135 -0.62 8.66 -8.52
N PHE A 136 -1.62 8.39 -7.67
CA PHE A 136 -2.95 7.88 -8.05
C PHE A 136 -4.10 8.61 -7.32
N PRO A 137 -4.55 9.78 -7.82
CA PRO A 137 -5.44 10.70 -7.10
C PRO A 137 -6.76 10.15 -6.55
N GLY A 138 -7.15 10.76 -5.42
CA GLY A 138 -8.38 10.48 -4.68
C GLY A 138 -8.11 9.71 -3.39
N ASP A 139 -8.94 9.94 -2.37
CA ASP A 139 -8.73 9.40 -1.04
C ASP A 139 -8.91 7.88 -0.94
N ILE A 140 -8.40 7.32 0.16
CA ILE A 140 -8.61 5.93 0.55
C ILE A 140 -10.04 5.83 1.10
N ARG A 141 -10.87 4.94 0.55
CA ARG A 141 -12.33 4.96 0.82
C ARG A 141 -12.76 4.15 2.04
N TRP A 142 -11.97 3.14 2.43
CA TRP A 142 -12.22 2.24 3.56
C TRP A 142 -10.95 1.44 3.87
N ASN A 143 -10.91 0.76 5.03
CA ASN A 143 -10.00 -0.36 5.26
C ASN A 143 -10.06 -1.36 4.09
N PHE A 144 -8.91 -1.81 3.61
CA PHE A 144 -8.72 -2.64 2.41
C PHE A 144 -9.32 -2.15 1.08
N ALA A 145 -10.02 -1.01 1.02
CA ALA A 145 -10.67 -0.57 -0.22
C ALA A 145 -9.69 -0.07 -1.29
N THR A 146 -8.44 0.20 -0.93
CA THR A 146 -7.40 0.64 -1.88
C THR A 146 -6.13 -0.17 -1.68
N LYS A 147 -5.47 -0.47 -2.80
CA LYS A 147 -4.23 -1.22 -2.95
C LYS A 147 -3.27 -0.46 -3.88
N PHE A 148 -1.97 -0.71 -3.77
CA PHE A 148 -0.89 0.02 -4.46
C PHE A 148 0.32 -0.91 -4.67
N LEU A 149 0.72 -1.10 -5.93
CA LEU A 149 1.94 -1.79 -6.30
C LEU A 149 3.05 -0.77 -6.59
N ILE A 150 4.27 -1.03 -6.09
CA ILE A 150 5.49 -0.26 -6.30
C ILE A 150 6.56 -1.23 -6.81
N ASP A 151 7.30 -0.88 -7.86
CA ASP A 151 8.30 -1.76 -8.50
C ASP A 151 9.64 -1.83 -7.75
N HIS A 152 10.57 -2.61 -8.30
CA HIS A 152 11.91 -2.83 -7.76
C HIS A 152 12.80 -1.56 -7.71
N ASP A 153 12.42 -0.49 -8.41
CA ASP A 153 13.12 0.80 -8.43
C ASP A 153 12.48 1.79 -7.44
N GLY A 154 11.35 1.44 -6.83
CA GLY A 154 10.58 2.34 -5.97
C GLY A 154 9.61 3.24 -6.74
N LYS A 155 9.32 2.94 -8.02
CA LYS A 155 8.34 3.68 -8.81
C LYS A 155 6.94 3.08 -8.56
N PRO A 156 5.89 3.90 -8.49
CA PRO A 156 4.54 3.38 -8.34
C PRO A 156 4.10 2.76 -9.68
N VAL A 157 3.50 1.57 -9.63
CA VAL A 157 3.06 0.83 -10.83
C VAL A 157 1.56 1.00 -11.04
N LYS A 158 0.75 0.67 -10.03
CA LYS A 158 -0.71 0.60 -10.15
C LYS A 158 -1.42 0.77 -8.81
N ARG A 159 -2.52 1.53 -8.82
CA ARG A 159 -3.56 1.50 -7.77
C ARG A 159 -4.63 0.48 -8.17
N PHE A 160 -5.11 -0.31 -7.22
CA PHE A 160 -6.31 -1.13 -7.36
C PHE A 160 -7.30 -0.73 -6.27
N ASP A 161 -8.60 -0.70 -6.55
CA ASP A 161 -9.62 -0.34 -5.56
C ASP A 161 -10.58 -1.52 -5.30
N GLN A 162 -11.53 -1.34 -4.37
CA GLN A 162 -12.51 -2.35 -3.98
C GLN A 162 -13.25 -2.91 -5.21
N LYS A 163 -13.43 -4.24 -5.23
CA LYS A 163 -13.95 -5.03 -6.36
C LYS A 163 -12.97 -5.24 -7.53
N GLN A 164 -11.68 -4.92 -7.41
CA GLN A 164 -10.66 -5.54 -8.25
C GLN A 164 -10.55 -7.05 -7.93
N GLY A 165 -10.31 -7.89 -8.94
CA GLY A 165 -10.05 -9.32 -8.75
C GLY A 165 -8.63 -9.56 -8.22
N TRP A 166 -8.45 -10.64 -7.45
CA TRP A 166 -7.11 -11.06 -6.99
C TRP A 166 -6.23 -11.49 -8.15
N ASP A 167 -6.81 -12.10 -9.18
CA ASP A 167 -6.13 -12.54 -10.40
C ASP A 167 -5.44 -11.37 -11.12
N GLU A 168 -6.05 -10.18 -11.14
CA GLU A 168 -5.48 -8.98 -11.78
C GLU A 168 -4.33 -8.38 -10.94
N ILE A 169 -4.43 -8.44 -9.61
CA ILE A 169 -3.35 -8.06 -8.69
C ILE A 169 -2.17 -9.02 -8.87
N GLU A 170 -2.46 -10.32 -8.92
CA GLU A 170 -1.48 -11.38 -9.11
C GLU A 170 -0.82 -11.33 -10.49
N GLU A 171 -1.56 -11.09 -11.57
CA GLU A 171 -1.02 -10.89 -12.92
C GLU A 171 -0.07 -9.69 -12.97
N THR A 172 -0.44 -8.58 -12.33
CA THR A 172 0.42 -7.40 -12.24
C THR A 172 1.70 -7.72 -11.44
N ILE A 173 1.59 -8.42 -10.30
CA ILE A 173 2.74 -8.90 -9.51
C ILE A 173 3.66 -9.81 -10.35
N ASN A 174 3.11 -10.80 -11.05
CA ASN A 174 3.89 -11.69 -11.93
C ASN A 174 4.57 -10.93 -13.07
N THR A 175 3.96 -9.85 -13.56
CA THR A 175 4.51 -9.04 -14.66
C THR A 175 5.72 -8.24 -14.20
N GLU A 176 5.66 -7.62 -13.02
CA GLU A 176 6.78 -6.85 -12.47
C GLU A 176 7.90 -7.75 -11.92
N LEU A 177 7.57 -8.90 -11.31
CA LEU A 177 8.58 -9.89 -10.88
C LEU A 177 9.41 -10.44 -12.07
N LYS A 178 8.83 -10.53 -13.26
CA LYS A 178 9.53 -10.93 -14.50
C LYS A 178 10.50 -9.86 -15.05
N ARG A 179 10.54 -8.65 -14.48
CA ARG A 179 11.48 -7.59 -14.86
C ARG A 179 12.76 -7.57 -14.00
N ILE A 180 12.83 -8.42 -12.98
CA ILE A 180 13.97 -8.53 -12.05
C ILE A 180 15.01 -9.56 -12.55
N VAL A 181 14.74 -10.22 -13.69
CA VAL A 181 15.52 -11.34 -14.27
C VAL A 181 16.15 -10.94 -15.60
#